data_AF-A0A935M0T4-F1
#
_entry.id   AF-A0A935M0T4-F1
#
_cell.length_a   1.000
_cell.length_b   1.000
_cell.length_c   1.000
_cell.angle_alpha   90.00
_cell.angle_beta   90.00
_cell.angle_gamma   90.00
#
_symmetry.space_group_name_H-M   'P 1'
#
loop_
_entity.id
_entity.type
_entity.pdbx_description
1 polymer ?
#
loop_
_entity_poly.entity_id
_entity_poly.type
_entity_poly.pdbx_seq_one_letter_code
_entity_poly.pdbx_strand_id
1 'polypeptide(L)'
;MIGKANSSWDGLLNSNEINSASSFSSYAANAALNYKNGIYIDWYLPSIDELILLGTVRFILNMTIDKKNNPTHDEITLNEYWSSTEFSRGNARTFKFGDNIVSNVGKDNIRNCRFIRHF
;
A
#
# COMPACT_ATOMS: atom_id res chain seq x y z
N MET A 1 -6.17 -16.92 15.14
CA MET A 1 -5.13 -17.09 14.09
C MET A 1 -4.82 -15.71 13.55
N ILE A 2 -3.59 -15.23 13.70
CA ILE A 2 -3.08 -14.04 13.00
C ILE A 2 -2.97 -14.44 11.53
N GLY A 3 -3.48 -13.65 10.58
CA GLY A 3 -3.40 -14.03 9.17
C GLY A 3 -1.95 -13.97 8.65
N LYS A 4 -1.74 -14.62 7.51
CA LYS A 4 -0.39 -14.90 6.98
C LYS A 4 0.31 -13.68 6.37
N ALA A 5 -0.42 -12.59 6.14
CA ALA A 5 0.10 -11.38 5.52
C ALA A 5 0.77 -10.45 6.55
N ASN A 6 1.79 -10.92 7.26
CA ASN A 6 2.42 -10.19 8.36
C ASN A 6 3.90 -9.84 8.11
N SER A 7 4.42 -10.05 6.89
CA SER A 7 5.76 -9.60 6.54
C SER A 7 5.84 -8.08 6.67
N SER A 8 6.89 -7.58 7.32
CA SER A 8 7.10 -6.13 7.43
C SER A 8 7.73 -5.54 6.18
N TRP A 9 8.37 -6.36 5.35
CA TRP A 9 9.25 -5.92 4.26
C TRP A 9 8.91 -6.55 2.89
N ASP A 10 8.02 -7.55 2.84
CA ASP A 10 7.60 -8.20 1.59
C ASP A 10 6.12 -7.97 1.34
N GLY A 11 5.80 -6.83 0.73
CA GLY A 11 4.43 -6.44 0.42
C GLY A 11 3.78 -7.29 -0.68
N LEU A 12 4.58 -7.85 -1.58
CA LEU A 12 4.08 -8.71 -2.65
C LEU A 12 3.59 -10.05 -2.07
N LEU A 13 4.40 -10.68 -1.21
CA LEU A 13 4.00 -11.88 -0.48
C LEU A 13 2.72 -11.63 0.31
N ASN A 14 2.67 -10.55 1.10
CA ASN A 14 1.47 -10.20 1.85
C ASN A 14 0.25 -9.98 0.94
N SER A 15 0.42 -9.29 -0.18
CA SER A 15 -0.67 -9.03 -1.13
C SER A 15 -1.22 -10.32 -1.72
N ASN A 16 -0.35 -11.26 -2.09
CA ASN A 16 -0.73 -12.57 -2.58
C ASN A 16 -1.44 -13.42 -1.51
N GLU A 17 -0.96 -13.39 -0.27
CA GLU A 17 -1.61 -14.06 0.86
C GLU A 17 -3.03 -13.51 1.09
N ILE A 18 -3.21 -12.18 1.08
CA ILE A 18 -4.54 -11.54 1.19
C ILE A 18 -5.47 -11.97 0.05
N ASN A 19 -4.97 -11.97 -1.19
CA ASN A 19 -5.74 -12.40 -2.36
C ASN A 19 -6.13 -13.87 -2.30
N SER A 20 -5.27 -14.74 -1.76
CA SER A 20 -5.57 -16.15 -1.55
C SER A 20 -6.59 -16.38 -0.42
N ALA A 21 -6.58 -15.54 0.61
CA ALA A 21 -7.46 -15.64 1.77
C ALA A 21 -8.85 -15.04 1.52
N SER A 22 -9.01 -14.25 0.45
CA SER A 22 -10.26 -13.56 0.18
C SER A 22 -10.49 -13.30 -1.31
N SER A 23 -11.61 -13.81 -1.84
CA SER A 23 -12.05 -13.56 -3.21
C SER A 23 -12.74 -12.19 -3.40
N PHE A 24 -12.78 -11.36 -2.36
CA PHE A 24 -13.41 -10.04 -2.42
C PHE A 24 -12.48 -9.03 -3.08
N SER A 25 -12.87 -8.50 -4.24
CA SER A 25 -12.13 -7.45 -4.96
C SER A 25 -12.01 -6.13 -4.20
N SER A 26 -12.75 -5.94 -3.10
CA SER A 26 -12.78 -4.71 -2.31
C SER A 26 -11.54 -4.49 -1.44
N TYR A 27 -10.68 -5.49 -1.24
CA TYR A 27 -9.44 -5.29 -0.49
C TYR A 27 -8.40 -4.55 -1.31
N ALA A 28 -7.70 -3.61 -0.67
CA ALA A 28 -6.66 -2.80 -1.29
C ALA A 28 -5.56 -3.64 -1.98
N ALA A 29 -5.18 -4.78 -1.41
CA ALA A 29 -4.23 -5.71 -2.01
C ALA A 29 -4.76 -6.34 -3.31
N ASN A 30 -6.04 -6.71 -3.34
CA ASN A 30 -6.68 -7.27 -4.54
C ASN A 30 -6.83 -6.20 -5.62
N ALA A 31 -7.16 -4.96 -5.24
CA ALA A 31 -7.16 -3.84 -6.16
C ALA A 31 -5.76 -3.58 -6.76
N ALA A 32 -4.70 -3.68 -5.95
CA ALA A 32 -3.32 -3.53 -6.42
C ALA A 32 -2.94 -4.62 -7.43
N LEU A 33 -3.16 -5.90 -7.09
CA LEU A 33 -2.79 -7.03 -7.94
C LEU A 33 -3.56 -7.08 -9.28
N ASN A 34 -4.77 -6.52 -9.31
CA ASN A 34 -5.57 -6.42 -10.54
C ASN A 34 -5.34 -5.11 -11.31
N TYR A 35 -4.62 -4.15 -10.73
CA TYR A 35 -4.36 -2.86 -11.36
C TYR A 35 -3.40 -3.02 -12.55
N LYS A 36 -3.74 -2.35 -13.66
CA LYS A 36 -2.92 -2.32 -14.87
C LYS A 36 -2.76 -0.89 -15.32
N ASN A 37 -1.52 -0.49 -15.60
CA ASN A 37 -1.21 0.82 -16.17
C ASN A 37 -0.30 0.64 -17.38
N GLY A 38 -0.89 0.67 -18.58
CA GLY A 38 -0.19 0.32 -19.81
C GLY A 38 0.31 -1.12 -19.79
N ILE A 39 1.63 -1.29 -19.94
CA ILE A 39 2.29 -2.61 -19.95
C ILE A 39 2.62 -3.16 -18.56
N TYR A 40 2.45 -2.36 -17.51
CA TYR A 40 2.83 -2.73 -16.15
C TYR A 40 1.68 -3.45 -15.44
N ILE A 41 1.95 -4.69 -15.02
CA ILE A 41 0.99 -5.63 -14.41
C ILE A 41 1.46 -6.19 -13.06
N ASP A 42 2.56 -5.64 -12.54
CA ASP A 42 3.35 -6.12 -11.40
C ASP A 42 3.14 -5.25 -10.16
N TRP A 43 1.91 -4.77 -9.98
CA TRP A 43 1.54 -3.87 -8.89
C TRP A 43 1.12 -4.64 -7.65
N TYR A 44 1.54 -4.15 -6.48
CA TYR A 44 1.13 -4.70 -5.19
C TYR A 44 0.96 -3.62 -4.13
N LEU A 45 0.32 -3.98 -3.02
CA LEU A 45 0.17 -3.09 -1.86
C LEU A 45 1.44 -3.23 -0.98
N PRO A 46 2.18 -2.13 -0.74
CA PRO A 46 3.43 -2.18 0.03
C PRO A 46 3.19 -2.69 1.45
N SER A 47 4.16 -3.43 1.97
CA SER A 47 4.28 -3.74 3.40
C SER A 47 4.61 -2.47 4.20
N ILE A 48 4.56 -2.57 5.53
CA ILE A 48 4.74 -1.40 6.38
C ILE A 48 6.13 -0.77 6.26
N ASP A 49 7.21 -1.56 6.13
CA ASP A 49 8.57 -1.03 6.00
C ASP A 49 8.80 -0.42 4.61
N GLU A 50 8.22 -1.01 3.55
CA GLU A 50 8.23 -0.43 2.20
C GLU A 50 7.50 0.93 2.17
N LEU A 51 6.39 1.05 2.90
CA LEU A 51 5.62 2.28 2.99
C LEU A 51 6.36 3.35 3.81
N ILE A 52 7.06 2.96 4.89
CA ILE A 52 7.95 3.85 5.63
C ILE A 52 9.09 4.35 4.73
N LEU A 53 9.74 3.45 3.98
CA LEU A 53 10.79 3.81 3.04
C LEU A 53 10.27 4.79 1.99
N LEU A 54 9.07 4.57 1.44
CA LEU A 54 8.41 5.50 0.54
C LEU A 54 8.25 6.90 1.16
N GLY A 55 7.98 6.96 2.46
CA GLY A 55 7.89 8.21 3.22
C GLY A 55 9.19 8.99 3.25
N THR A 56 10.33 8.29 3.38
CA THR A 56 11.66 8.93 3.41
C THR A 56 12.01 9.62 2.09
N VAL A 57 11.47 9.13 0.96
CA VAL A 57 11.73 9.67 -0.38
C VAL A 57 10.53 10.44 -0.96
N ARG A 58 9.46 10.63 -0.18
CA ARG A 58 8.17 11.18 -0.63
C ARG A 58 8.31 12.54 -1.32
N PHE A 59 9.08 13.46 -0.73
CA PHE A 59 9.30 14.80 -1.27
C PHE A 59 9.93 14.75 -2.66
N ILE A 60 10.97 13.95 -2.82
CA ILE A 60 11.68 13.78 -4.09
C ILE A 60 10.75 13.15 -5.14
N LEU A 61 9.97 12.12 -4.75
CA LEU A 61 8.99 11.50 -5.63
C LEU A 61 7.92 12.48 -6.10
N ASN A 62 7.32 13.27 -5.20
CA ASN A 62 6.32 14.26 -5.60
C ASN A 62 6.89 15.30 -6.58
N MET A 63 8.13 15.77 -6.39
CA MET A 63 8.78 16.66 -7.37
C MET A 63 8.92 16.04 -8.76
N THR A 64 9.11 14.71 -8.85
CA THR A 64 9.19 14.01 -10.14
C THR A 64 7.83 13.74 -10.77
N ILE A 65 6.78 13.59 -9.95
CA ILE A 65 5.39 13.41 -10.39
C ILE A 65 4.86 14.72 -10.96
N ASP A 66 5.03 15.83 -10.23
CA ASP A 66 4.58 17.18 -10.61
C ASP A 66 5.21 17.64 -11.94
N LYS A 67 6.50 17.38 -12.14
CA LYS A 67 7.24 17.77 -13.36
C LYS A 67 6.77 17.10 -14.65
N LYS A 68 5.91 16.07 -14.59
CA LYS A 68 5.52 15.31 -15.79
C LYS A 68 4.17 15.68 -16.39
N ASN A 69 3.38 16.63 -15.85
CA ASN A 69 2.00 16.87 -16.32
C ASN A 69 1.26 15.54 -16.56
N ASN A 70 1.51 14.54 -15.71
CA ASN A 70 1.00 13.20 -15.93
C ASN A 70 -0.27 13.04 -15.08
N PRO A 71 -1.46 13.28 -15.65
CA PRO A 71 -2.72 13.32 -14.90
C PRO A 71 -3.11 11.97 -14.30
N THR A 72 -2.31 10.92 -14.52
CA THR A 72 -2.56 9.57 -14.02
C THR A 72 -1.92 9.29 -12.66
N HIS A 73 -1.07 10.19 -12.14
CA HIS A 73 -0.38 9.96 -10.86
C HIS A 73 -0.61 11.12 -9.90
N ASP A 74 -1.47 10.86 -8.91
CA ASP A 74 -1.64 11.77 -7.78
C ASP A 74 -0.37 11.82 -6.93
N GLU A 75 -0.14 12.99 -6.35
CA GLU A 75 0.86 13.19 -5.33
C GLU A 75 0.67 12.23 -4.13
N ILE A 76 1.78 11.79 -3.54
CA ILE A 76 1.73 11.10 -2.26
C ILE A 76 1.52 12.18 -1.20
N THR A 77 0.32 12.21 -0.61
CA THR A 77 -0.09 13.20 0.40
C THR A 77 0.50 12.90 1.77
N LEU A 78 0.29 13.80 2.74
CA LEU A 78 0.68 13.60 4.14
C LEU A 78 -0.30 12.73 4.95
N ASN A 79 -1.32 12.17 4.29
CA ASN A 79 -2.36 11.39 4.96
C ASN A 79 -1.90 9.98 5.37
N GLU A 80 -2.84 9.21 5.92
CA GLU A 80 -2.65 7.81 6.31
C GLU A 80 -2.95 6.87 5.14
N TYR A 81 -2.06 5.88 4.96
CA TYR A 81 -2.07 4.92 3.86
C TYR A 81 -2.11 3.48 4.39
N TRP A 82 -2.88 2.62 3.71
CA TRP A 82 -2.88 1.19 3.96
C TRP A 82 -1.55 0.55 3.59
N SER A 83 -1.09 -0.36 4.43
CA SER A 83 -0.08 -1.36 4.08
C SER A 83 -0.72 -2.73 3.93
N SER A 84 -0.01 -3.67 3.30
CA SER A 84 -0.38 -5.08 3.24
C SER A 84 -0.04 -5.85 4.51
N THR A 85 0.60 -5.22 5.51
CA THR A 85 0.97 -5.86 6.78
C THR A 85 -0.24 -5.91 7.73
N GLU A 86 -0.71 -7.12 8.01
CA GLU A 86 -1.78 -7.41 8.96
C GLU A 86 -1.31 -7.26 10.41
N PHE A 87 -2.15 -6.65 11.24
CA PHE A 87 -1.94 -6.62 12.70
C PHE A 87 -2.77 -7.68 13.41
N SER A 88 -4.05 -7.80 13.05
CA SER A 88 -5.00 -8.74 13.63
C SER A 88 -6.09 -9.09 12.62
N ARG A 89 -6.99 -10.01 12.99
CA ARG A 89 -8.15 -10.37 12.15
C ARG A 89 -8.95 -9.13 11.71
N GLY A 90 -9.14 -8.16 12.60
CA GLY A 90 -9.93 -6.95 12.36
C GLY A 90 -9.12 -5.72 11.96
N ASN A 91 -7.78 -5.74 12.09
CA ASN A 91 -6.94 -4.57 11.92
C ASN A 91 -5.75 -4.81 10.98
N ALA A 92 -5.39 -3.80 10.20
CA ALA A 92 -4.17 -3.77 9.42
C ALA A 92 -3.29 -2.60 9.85
N ARG A 93 -1.99 -2.67 9.54
CA ARG A 93 -1.06 -1.57 9.79
C ARG A 93 -1.21 -0.50 8.72
N THR A 94 -1.18 0.74 9.15
CA THR A 94 -1.15 1.93 8.29
C THR A 94 0.07 2.77 8.62
N PHE A 95 0.46 3.64 7.68
CA PHE A 95 1.47 4.66 7.93
C PHE A 95 0.92 6.04 7.55
N LYS A 96 1.06 7.02 8.45
CA LYS A 96 0.69 8.41 8.19
C LYS A 96 1.94 9.26 7.97
N PHE A 97 2.12 9.72 6.74
CA PHE A 97 3.33 10.45 6.33
C PHE A 97 3.53 11.78 7.04
N GLY A 98 2.44 12.51 7.37
CA GLY A 98 2.53 13.80 8.06
C GLY A 98 3.10 13.72 9.47
N ASP A 99 2.87 12.60 10.16
CA ASP A 99 3.22 12.42 11.57
C ASP A 99 4.32 11.38 11.77
N ASN A 100 4.74 10.69 10.70
CA ASN A 100 5.68 9.55 10.74
C ASN A 100 5.27 8.47 11.74
N ILE A 101 3.97 8.13 11.79
CA ILE A 101 3.42 7.18 12.75
C ILE A 101 2.84 5.96 12.06
N VAL A 102 3.07 4.79 12.68
CA VAL A 102 2.41 3.53 12.35
C VAL A 102 1.19 3.36 13.26
N SER A 103 0.03 3.08 12.68
CA SER A 103 -1.20 2.83 13.42
C SER A 103 -1.76 1.43 13.12
N ASN A 104 -2.60 0.92 14.01
CA ASN A 104 -3.40 -0.29 13.78
C ASN A 104 -4.86 0.14 13.56
N VAL A 105 -5.34 0.05 12.32
CA VAL A 105 -6.64 0.60 11.92
C VAL A 105 -7.58 -0.53 11.51
N GLY A 106 -8.87 -0.39 11.82
CA GLY A 106 -9.90 -1.36 11.42
C GLY A 106 -10.01 -1.48 9.91
N LYS A 107 -10.07 -2.71 9.38
CA LYS A 107 -10.09 -2.98 7.92
C LYS A 107 -11.35 -2.46 7.20
N ASP A 108 -12.36 -2.04 7.96
CA ASP A 108 -13.60 -1.39 7.53
C ASP A 108 -13.46 0.13 7.30
N ASN A 109 -12.33 0.71 7.71
CA ASN A 109 -12.08 2.14 7.56
C ASN A 109 -11.58 2.50 6.15
N ILE A 110 -11.90 3.72 5.71
CA ILE A 110 -11.37 4.28 4.46
C ILE A 110 -9.99 4.88 4.74
N ARG A 111 -8.97 4.43 4.00
CA ARG A 111 -7.63 5.03 3.96
C ARG A 111 -7.09 5.05 2.54
N ASN A 112 -6.06 5.87 2.32
CA ASN A 112 -5.43 5.97 1.02
C ASN A 112 -4.65 4.69 0.69
N CYS A 113 -4.47 4.44 -0.60
CA CYS A 113 -3.62 3.36 -1.09
C CYS A 113 -2.55 3.93 -2.00
N ARG A 114 -1.36 3.33 -1.98
CA ARG A 114 -0.31 3.65 -2.94
C ARG A 114 0.31 2.34 -3.42
N PHE A 115 0.00 1.94 -4.64
CA PHE A 115 0.56 0.73 -5.21
C PHE A 115 1.98 0.99 -5.66
N ILE A 116 2.85 0.00 -5.48
CA ILE A 116 4.23 0.02 -5.93
C ILE A 116 4.45 -1.17 -6.87
N ARG A 117 5.45 -1.05 -7.75
CA ARG A 117 5.81 -2.10 -8.70
C ARG A 117 6.86 -3.03 -8.11
N HIS A 118 6.78 -4.30 -8.47
CA HIS A 118 7.85 -5.27 -8.26
C HIS A 118 8.92 -5.10 -9.36
N PHE A 119 10.20 -5.24 -9.02
CA PHE A 119 11.32 -5.14 -9.96
C PHE A 119 12.18 -6.39 -9.93
#